data_AF-A0A413G8Q8-F1
#
_entry.id   AF-A0A413G8Q8-F1
#
_cell.length_a   1.000
_cell.length_b   1.000
_cell.length_c   1.000
_cell.angle_alpha   90.00
_cell.angle_beta   90.00
_cell.angle_gamma   90.00
#
_symmetry.space_group_name_H-M   'P 1'
#
loop_
_entity.id
_entity.type
_entity.pdbx_description
1 polymer ?
#
loop_
_entity_poly.entity_id
_entity_poly.type
_entity_poly.pdbx_seq_one_letter_code
_entity_poly.pdbx_strand_id
1 'polypeptide(L)'
;MSAKLDRIGADLEKARKKRAEWDAKVKDLERRYREEENSEIHEMVHAANLNPEQLSELLRMFAADMAPKPDTINTMNEEETQNEI
;
A
#
# COMPACT_ATOMS: atom_id res chain seq x y z
N MET A 1 -27.89 26.75 33.83
CA MET A 1 -27.36 25.38 34.01
C MET A 1 -26.45 25.39 35.23
N SER A 2 -26.14 24.25 35.85
CA SER A 2 -25.19 24.23 36.99
C SER A 2 -23.76 24.34 36.46
N ALA A 3 -22.89 25.11 37.13
CA ALA A 3 -21.48 25.27 36.74
C ALA A 3 -20.73 23.93 36.58
N LYS A 4 -21.14 22.89 37.32
CA LYS A 4 -20.59 21.54 37.17
C LYS A 4 -21.00 20.90 35.83
N LEU A 5 -22.24 21.09 35.39
CA LEU A 5 -22.72 20.61 34.10
C LEU A 5 -22.06 21.36 32.94
N ASP A 6 -21.90 22.68 33.06
CA ASP A 6 -21.24 23.49 32.03
C ASP A 6 -19.78 23.04 31.82
N ARG A 7 -19.06 22.75 32.92
CA ARG A 7 -17.69 22.23 32.85
C ARG A 7 -17.62 20.85 32.19
N ILE A 8 -18.50 19.94 32.57
CA ILE A 8 -18.57 18.59 31.97
C ILE A 8 -18.90 18.69 30.47
N GLY A 9 -19.82 19.58 30.08
CA GLY A 9 -20.15 19.82 28.67
C GLY A 9 -18.96 20.34 27.87
N ALA A 10 -18.20 21.30 28.42
CA ALA A 10 -17.01 21.82 27.76
C ALA A 10 -15.91 20.75 27.59
N ASP A 11 -15.66 19.94 28.61
CA ASP A 11 -14.68 18.85 28.55
C ASP A 11 -15.10 17.76 27.53
N LEU A 12 -16.39 17.44 27.48
CA LEU A 12 -16.95 16.51 26.49
C LEU A 12 -16.74 17.03 25.06
N GLU A 13 -17.02 18.31 24.82
CA GLU A 13 -16.87 18.91 23.50
C GLU A 13 -15.40 18.95 23.06
N LYS A 14 -14.49 19.25 23.99
CA LYS A 14 -13.03 19.17 23.74
C LYS A 14 -12.59 17.75 23.40
N ALA A 15 -13.09 16.75 24.11
CA ALA A 15 -12.79 15.35 23.83
C ALA A 15 -13.30 14.92 22.45
N ARG A 16 -14.52 15.36 22.07
CA ARG A 16 -15.10 15.09 20.75
C ARG A 16 -14.28 15.69 19.62
N LYS A 17 -13.83 16.95 19.76
CA LYS A 17 -12.95 17.62 18.78
C LYS A 17 -11.64 16.87 18.61
N LYS A 18 -10.99 16.53 19.73
CA LYS A 18 -9.74 15.75 19.70
C LYS A 18 -9.95 14.40 19.02
N ARG A 19 -11.05 13.69 19.29
CA ARG A 19 -11.36 12.43 18.61
C ARG A 19 -11.48 12.63 17.09
N ALA A 20 -12.21 13.64 16.64
CA ALA A 20 -12.36 13.92 15.21
C ALA A 20 -11.02 14.22 14.52
N GLU A 21 -10.11 14.94 15.19
CA GLU A 21 -8.75 15.17 14.69
C GLU A 21 -7.95 13.87 14.54
N TRP A 22 -8.03 12.96 15.53
CA TRP A 22 -7.39 11.66 15.45
C TRP A 22 -7.98 10.77 14.37
N ASP A 23 -9.31 10.75 14.22
CA ASP A 23 -9.99 10.00 13.17
C ASP A 23 -9.55 10.49 11.78
N ALA A 24 -9.39 11.80 11.58
CA ALA A 24 -8.87 12.37 10.35
C ALA A 24 -7.40 11.96 10.09
N LYS A 25 -6.57 11.97 11.15
CA LYS A 25 -5.17 11.54 11.07
C LYS A 25 -5.03 10.07 10.72
N VAL A 26 -5.88 9.19 11.28
CA VAL A 26 -5.90 7.77 10.93
C VAL A 26 -6.18 7.60 9.45
N LYS A 27 -7.23 8.24 8.93
CA LYS A 27 -7.57 8.17 7.49
C LYS A 27 -6.45 8.65 6.58
N ASP A 28 -5.75 9.74 6.94
CA ASP A 28 -4.63 10.22 6.14
C ASP A 28 -3.44 9.24 6.16
N LEU A 29 -3.12 8.67 7.33
CA LEU A 29 -2.06 7.68 7.44
C LEU A 29 -2.37 6.40 6.65
N GLU A 30 -3.60 5.90 6.71
CA GLU A 30 -4.04 4.74 5.91
C GLU A 30 -3.99 5.01 4.41
N ARG A 31 -4.29 6.25 3.99
CA ARG A 31 -4.16 6.67 2.59
C ARG A 31 -2.70 6.68 2.16
N ARG A 32 -1.84 7.37 2.93
CA ARG A 32 -0.40 7.47 2.65
C ARG A 32 0.29 6.12 2.64
N TYR A 33 -0.05 5.24 3.58
CA TYR A 33 0.49 3.88 3.63
C TYR A 33 0.23 3.12 2.32
N ARG A 34 -1.01 3.13 1.83
CA ARG A 34 -1.37 2.48 0.56
C ARG A 34 -0.70 3.11 -0.65
N GLU A 35 -0.56 4.43 -0.66
CA GLU A 35 0.12 5.15 -1.75
C GLU A 35 1.61 4.82 -1.80
N GLU A 36 2.26 4.72 -0.63
CA GLU A 36 3.68 4.35 -0.53
C GLU A 36 3.89 2.89 -0.98
N GLU A 37 3.07 1.96 -0.47
CA GLU A 37 3.12 0.54 -0.86
C GLU A 37 2.95 0.36 -2.37
N ASN A 38 2.00 1.07 -2.99
CA ASN A 38 1.82 1.04 -4.44
C ASN A 38 3.04 1.60 -5.18
N SER A 39 3.65 2.67 -4.67
CA SER A 39 4.82 3.31 -5.29
C SER A 39 6.05 2.40 -5.20
N GLU A 40 6.28 1.78 -4.04
CA GLU A 40 7.35 0.80 -3.86
C GLU A 40 7.19 -0.40 -4.80
N ILE A 41 5.97 -0.92 -4.96
CA ILE A 41 5.69 -1.99 -5.93
C ILE A 41 6.02 -1.52 -7.35
N HIS A 42 5.58 -0.32 -7.75
CA HIS A 42 5.89 0.23 -9.07
C HIS A 42 7.40 0.38 -9.31
N GLU A 43 8.15 0.89 -8.32
CA GLU A 43 9.60 1.03 -8.40
C GLU A 43 10.30 -0.33 -8.50
N MET A 44 9.89 -1.32 -7.70
CA MET A 44 10.46 -2.68 -7.76
C MET A 44 10.19 -3.35 -9.12
N VAL A 45 8.98 -3.20 -9.65
CA VAL A 45 8.60 -3.75 -10.97
C VAL A 45 9.42 -3.10 -12.08
N HIS A 46 9.57 -1.77 -12.04
CA HIS A 46 10.39 -1.05 -13.01
C HIS A 46 11.88 -1.39 -12.89
N ALA A 47 12.41 -1.49 -11.67
CA ALA A 47 13.80 -1.87 -11.42
C ALA A 47 14.10 -3.31 -11.87
N ALA A 48 13.11 -4.20 -11.82
CA ALA A 48 13.19 -5.55 -12.33
C ALA A 48 12.89 -5.66 -13.85
N ASN A 49 12.61 -4.55 -14.55
CA ASN A 49 12.19 -4.51 -15.96
C ASN A 49 10.93 -5.34 -16.30
N LEU A 50 10.13 -5.69 -15.30
CA LEU A 50 8.92 -6.51 -15.47
C LEU A 50 7.77 -5.66 -16.03
N ASN A 51 7.06 -6.17 -17.02
CA ASN A 51 5.78 -5.61 -17.45
C ASN A 51 4.62 -6.10 -16.54
N PRO A 52 3.44 -5.44 -16.55
CA PRO A 52 2.31 -5.82 -15.68
C PRO A 52 1.84 -7.26 -15.86
N GLU A 53 1.89 -7.80 -17.08
CA GLU A 53 1.53 -9.18 -17.39
C GLU A 53 2.49 -10.18 -16.72
N GLN A 54 3.81 -9.97 -16.84
CA GLN A 54 4.84 -10.79 -16.19
C GLN A 54 4.75 -10.72 -14.67
N LEU A 55 4.49 -9.52 -14.11
CA LEU A 55 4.24 -9.37 -12.68
C LEU A 55 3.02 -10.19 -12.25
N SER A 56 1.93 -10.16 -13.04
CA SER A 56 0.71 -10.91 -12.72
C SER A 56 0.94 -12.42 -12.74
N GLU A 57 1.77 -12.92 -13.65
CA GLU A 57 2.13 -14.33 -13.75
C GLU A 57 3.03 -14.73 -12.57
N LEU A 58 4.01 -13.90 -12.21
CA LEU A 58 4.84 -14.08 -11.03
C LEU A 58 4.01 -14.14 -9.74
N LEU A 59 3.05 -13.23 -9.56
CA LEU A 59 2.13 -13.22 -8.42
C LEU A 59 1.27 -14.49 -8.37
N ARG A 60 0.81 -15.01 -9.51
CA ARG A 60 0.08 -16.28 -9.60
C ARG A 60 0.97 -17.47 -9.20
N MET A 61 2.24 -17.47 -9.61
CA MET A 61 3.20 -18.52 -9.24
C MET A 61 3.49 -18.52 -7.73
N PHE A 62 3.66 -17.35 -7.11
CA PHE A 62 3.80 -17.23 -5.65
C PHE A 62 2.55 -17.72 -4.90
N ALA A 63 1.35 -17.35 -5.36
CA ALA A 63 0.10 -17.79 -4.76
C ALA A 63 -0.12 -19.32 -4.86
N ALA A 64 0.49 -19.97 -5.86
CA ALA A 64 0.46 -21.41 -6.07
C ALA A 64 1.60 -22.17 -5.35
N ASP A 65 2.39 -21.50 -4.50
CA ASP A 65 3.58 -22.04 -3.82
C ASP A 65 4.66 -22.58 -4.79
N MET A 66 4.61 -22.10 -6.04
CA MET A 66 5.52 -22.45 -7.14
C MET A 66 6.49 -21.30 -7.39
N ALA A 67 7.00 -20.69 -6.32
CA ALA A 67 7.88 -19.52 -6.39
C ALA A 67 9.08 -19.82 -7.31
N PRO A 68 9.25 -19.07 -8.43
CA PRO A 68 10.39 -19.25 -9.30
C PRO A 68 11.68 -18.95 -8.54
N LYS A 69 12.75 -19.69 -8.86
CA LYS A 69 14.07 -19.41 -8.29
C LYS A 69 14.53 -18.02 -8.77
N PRO A 70 15.39 -17.31 -8.03
CA PRO A 70 15.87 -15.99 -8.41
C PRO A 70 16.41 -15.92 -9.85
N ASP A 71 17.03 -17.00 -10.31
CA ASP A 71 17.57 -17.12 -11.67
C ASP A 71 16.47 -17.12 -12.76
N THR A 72 15.27 -17.63 -12.45
CA THR A 72 14.15 -17.70 -13.40
C THR A 72 13.44 -16.36 -13.59
N ILE A 73 13.52 -15.48 -12.59
CA ILE A 73 12.98 -14.11 -12.66
C ILE A 73 13.77 -13.27 -13.66
N ASN A 74 15.09 -13.48 -13.75
CA ASN A 74 15.94 -12.79 -14.72
C ASN A 74 15.72 -13.29 -16.17
N THR A 75 15.42 -14.57 -16.37
CA THR A 75 15.20 -15.13 -17.71
C THR A 75 13.87 -14.72 -18.33
N MET A 76 12.84 -14.41 -17.54
CA MET A 76 11.58 -13.86 -18.06
C MET A 76 11.76 -12.52 -18.78
N ASN A 77 12.82 -11.77 -18.48
CA ASN A 77 13.20 -10.55 -19.20
C ASN A 77 13.87 -10.81 -20.56
N GLU A 78 14.60 -11.92 -20.71
CA GLU A 78 15.38 -12.18 -21.92
C GLU A 78 14.54 -12.78 -23.05
N GLU A 79 13.48 -13.53 -22.73
CA GLU A 79 12.65 -14.22 -23.73
C GLU A 79 11.80 -13.27 -24.61
N GLU A 80 11.52 -12.03 -24.19
CA GLU A 80 10.82 -11.04 -25.05
C GLU A 80 11.77 -10.31 -26.02
N THR A 81 13.06 -10.16 -25.68
CA THR A 81 14.03 -9.49 -26.59
C THR A 81 14.41 -10.32 -27.82
N GLN A 82 14.04 -11.61 -27.87
CA GLN A 82 14.34 -12.48 -29.02
C GLN A 82 13.18 -12.60 -30.03
N ASN A 83 12.01 -12.02 -29.75
CA ASN A 83 10.85 -12.06 -30.67
C ASN A 83 10.74 -10.84 -31.60
N GLU A 84 11.74 -9.95 -31.61
CA GLU A 84 11.85 -8.84 -32.57
C GLU A 84 13.09 -9.00 -33.50
N ILE A 85 13.18 -10.08 -34.28
CA ILE A 85 14.02 -10.16 -35.49
C ILE A 85 13.29 -10.92 -36.61
#